data_AF-A0A2V8MEQ9-F1
#
_entry.id   AF-A0A2V8MEQ9-F1
#
_cell.length_a   1.000
_cell.length_b   1.000
_cell.length_c   1.000
_cell.angle_alpha   90.00
_cell.angle_beta   90.00
_cell.angle_gamma   90.00
#
_symmetry.space_group_name_H-M   'P 1'
#
loop_
_entity.id
_entity.type
_entity.pdbx_description
1 polymer ?
#
loop_
_entity_poly.entity_id
_entity_poly.type
_entity_poly.pdbx_seq_one_letter_code
_entity_poly.pdbx_strand_id
1 'polypeptide(L)'
;MYLRKTTRTYKGKTYTNHLLVESVQTPNGPRQRTICSLGSLEPAPAEDWLALAHKLESALHGQESLPGSPPEVEQHSQKARNGKKRAAPSASAIAVDPDRITMEEAREAGPVHAGHQMWRQLGIEAILQGAGLSERARRLTEAMTLNRLIYPLSEHAMPDWVRRSA
;
A
#
# COMPACT_ATOMS: atom_id res chain seq x y z
N MET A 1 9.96 4.96 -2.76
CA MET A 1 10.28 6.12 -3.64
C MET A 1 10.98 7.24 -2.84
N TYR A 2 11.55 8.29 -3.44
CA TYR A 2 12.12 9.44 -2.70
C TYR A 2 11.97 10.79 -3.44
N LEU A 3 12.12 11.90 -2.70
CA LEU A 3 12.07 13.27 -3.25
C LEU A 3 13.48 13.78 -3.58
N ARG A 4 13.63 14.33 -4.78
CA ARG A 4 14.89 14.96 -5.24
C ARG A 4 14.68 16.45 -5.50
N LYS A 5 15.47 17.29 -4.83
CA LYS A 5 15.54 18.74 -5.11
C LYS A 5 16.31 18.96 -6.42
N THR A 6 15.77 19.80 -7.28
CA THR A 6 16.39 20.25 -8.53
C THR A 6 16.31 21.77 -8.61
N THR A 7 17.39 22.40 -9.03
CA THR A 7 17.48 23.86 -9.17
C THR A 7 17.72 24.22 -10.62
N ARG A 8 17.03 25.25 -11.10
CA ARG A 8 17.24 25.80 -12.45
C ARG A 8 17.30 27.30 -12.39
N THR A 9 18.37 27.87 -12.93
CA THR A 9 18.52 29.32 -13.06
C THR A 9 17.98 29.76 -14.42
N TYR A 10 17.05 30.71 -14.42
CA TYR A 10 16.51 31.29 -15.66
C TYR A 10 16.29 32.79 -15.48
N LYS A 11 16.82 33.59 -16.43
CA LYS A 11 16.76 35.06 -16.41
C LYS A 11 17.14 35.66 -15.04
N GLY A 12 18.22 35.17 -14.45
CA GLY A 12 18.73 35.64 -13.16
C GLY A 12 17.93 35.20 -11.92
N LYS A 13 16.84 34.43 -12.08
CA LYS A 13 16.05 33.88 -10.97
C LYS A 13 16.32 32.38 -10.81
N THR A 14 16.55 31.95 -9.58
CA THR A 14 16.73 30.53 -9.24
C THR A 14 15.39 29.92 -8.87
N TYR A 15 14.97 28.88 -9.61
CA TYR A 15 13.75 28.13 -9.34
C TYR A 15 14.09 26.79 -8.72
N THR A 16 13.48 26.50 -7.56
CA THR A 16 13.57 25.21 -6.89
C THR A 16 12.36 24.35 -7.25
N ASN A 17 12.59 23.10 -7.63
CA ASN A 17 11.55 22.13 -7.92
C ASN A 17 11.89 20.77 -7.28
N HIS A 18 10.88 20.09 -6.75
CA HIS A 18 11.00 18.78 -6.14
C HIS A 18 10.37 17.73 -7.06
N LEU A 19 11.11 16.65 -7.30
CA LEU A 19 10.70 15.54 -8.16
C LEU A 19 10.50 14.30 -7.31
N LEU A 20 9.42 13.55 -7.56
CA LEU A 20 9.26 12.19 -7.06
C LEU A 20 10.01 11.23 -7.97
N VAL A 21 10.96 10.49 -7.41
CA VAL A 21 11.86 9.60 -8.14
C VAL A 21 11.77 8.19 -7.56
N GLU A 22 11.82 7.19 -8.43
CA GLU A 22 11.95 5.79 -8.07
C GLU A 22 13.28 5.21 -8.58
N SER A 23 13.79 4.22 -7.86
CA SER A 23 14.93 3.40 -8.28
C SER A 23 14.41 2.18 -9.00
N VAL A 24 14.84 1.98 -10.24
CA VAL A 24 14.50 0.82 -11.08
C VAL A 24 15.75 -0.01 -11.32
N GLN A 25 15.67 -1.33 -11.13
CA GLN A 25 16.75 -2.22 -11.54
C GLN A 25 16.71 -2.39 -13.06
N THR A 26 17.84 -2.16 -13.71
CA THR A 26 18.02 -2.45 -15.14
C THR A 26 19.16 -3.45 -15.31
N PRO A 27 19.25 -4.15 -16.45
CA PRO A 27 20.37 -5.06 -16.74
C PRO A 27 21.76 -4.39 -16.59
N ASN A 28 21.83 -3.07 -16.78
CA ASN A 28 23.05 -2.26 -16.65
C ASN A 28 23.21 -1.62 -15.25
N GLY A 29 22.55 -2.20 -14.23
CA GLY A 29 22.55 -1.75 -12.84
C GLY A 29 21.35 -0.87 -12.46
N PRO A 30 21.33 -0.34 -11.22
CA PRO A 30 20.28 0.56 -10.76
C PRO A 30 20.24 1.83 -11.62
N ARG A 31 19.03 2.27 -11.99
CA ARG A 31 18.78 3.55 -12.66
C ARG A 31 17.65 4.29 -11.95
N GLN A 32 17.63 5.61 -12.09
CA GLN A 32 16.58 6.46 -11.51
C GLN A 32 15.56 6.83 -12.57
N ARG A 33 14.27 6.70 -12.26
CA ARG A 33 13.16 7.16 -13.10
C ARG A 33 12.37 8.25 -12.38
N THR A 34 12.19 9.40 -13.01
CA THR A 34 11.33 10.47 -12.49
C THR A 34 9.87 10.14 -12.78
N ILE A 35 9.04 10.13 -11.75
CA ILE A 35 7.61 9.82 -11.84
C ILE A 35 6.82 11.07 -12.17
N CYS A 36 6.97 12.11 -11.34
CA CYS A 36 6.29 13.39 -11.53
C CYS A 36 7.06 14.54 -10.86
N SER A 37 6.73 15.75 -11.30
CA SER A 37 7.18 16.99 -10.66
C SER A 37 6.13 17.47 -9.65
N LEU A 38 6.57 17.78 -8.44
CA LEU A 38 5.72 18.26 -7.34
C LEU A 38 5.69 19.78 -7.22
N GLY A 39 6.63 20.49 -7.87
CA GLY A 39 6.80 21.93 -7.74
C GLY A 39 7.70 22.31 -6.56
N SER A 40 7.59 23.55 -6.09
CA SER A 40 8.25 23.94 -4.84
C SER A 40 7.46 23.41 -3.66
N LEU A 41 8.15 22.72 -2.75
CA LEU A 41 7.60 22.25 -1.48
C LEU A 41 8.01 23.18 -0.31
N GLU A 42 8.67 24.30 -0.59
CA GLU A 42 9.02 25.29 0.44
C GLU A 42 7.73 25.96 0.95
N PRO A 43 7.51 26.07 2.28
CA PRO A 43 8.51 26.01 3.36
C PRO A 43 8.65 24.66 4.09
N ALA A 44 8.07 23.56 3.59
CA ALA A 44 8.04 22.30 4.33
C ALA A 44 9.46 21.77 4.65
N PRO A 45 9.75 21.41 5.92
CA PRO A 45 11.06 20.93 6.32
C PRO A 45 11.41 19.61 5.65
N ALA A 46 12.71 19.37 5.44
CA ALA A 46 13.20 18.17 4.76
C ALA A 46 12.88 16.87 5.52
N GLU A 47 12.61 16.97 6.83
CA GLU A 47 12.20 15.85 7.69
C GLU A 47 10.88 15.22 7.22
N ASP A 48 9.95 16.02 6.69
CA ASP A 48 8.63 15.57 6.24
C ASP A 48 8.66 14.94 4.84
N TRP A 49 9.77 15.07 4.11
CA TRP A 49 9.86 14.63 2.72
C TRP A 49 9.79 13.12 2.57
N LEU A 50 10.32 12.37 3.55
CA LEU A 50 10.23 10.90 3.55
C LEU A 50 8.78 10.45 3.76
N ALA A 51 8.09 11.05 4.73
CA ALA A 51 6.69 10.77 4.98
C ALA A 51 5.81 11.10 3.77
N LEU A 52 6.08 12.24 3.12
CA LEU A 52 5.41 12.63 1.87
C LEU A 52 5.68 11.62 0.74
N ALA A 53 6.92 11.18 0.56
CA ALA A 53 7.27 10.19 -0.46
C ALA A 53 6.52 8.87 -0.24
N HIS A 54 6.45 8.37 0.99
CA HIS A 54 5.69 7.16 1.32
C HIS A 54 4.19 7.32 1.06
N LYS A 55 3.60 8.45 1.44
CA LYS A 55 2.17 8.71 1.16
C LYS A 55 1.88 8.76 -0.34
N LEU A 56 2.75 9.39 -1.13
CA LEU A 56 2.63 9.43 -2.58
C LEU A 56 2.80 8.05 -3.21
N GLU A 57 3.72 7.24 -2.70
CA GLU A 57 3.91 5.85 -3.10
C GLU A 57 2.65 5.02 -2.82
N SER A 58 2.10 5.06 -1.60
CA SER A 58 0.83 4.42 -1.25
C SER A 58 -0.31 4.85 -2.19
N ALA A 59 -0.44 6.16 -2.44
CA ALA A 59 -1.47 6.69 -3.32
C ALA A 59 -1.31 6.23 -4.79
N LEU A 60 -0.07 6.08 -5.27
CA LEU A 60 0.26 5.56 -6.61
C LEU A 60 0.03 4.04 -6.73
N HIS A 61 0.13 3.31 -5.62
CA HIS A 61 -0.19 1.89 -5.51
C HIS A 61 -1.69 1.60 -5.26
N GLY A 62 -2.53 2.65 -5.22
CA GLY A 62 -3.98 2.51 -5.01
C GLY A 62 -4.38 2.32 -3.56
N GLN A 63 -3.43 2.48 -2.62
CA GLN A 63 -3.72 2.45 -1.19
C GLN A 63 -4.20 3.85 -0.77
N GLU A 64 -5.41 3.94 -0.23
CA GLU A 64 -5.95 5.20 0.27
C GLU A 64 -5.25 5.62 1.56
N SER A 65 -5.08 6.93 1.72
CA SER A 65 -4.59 7.50 2.97
C SER A 65 -5.69 7.41 4.03
N LEU A 66 -5.31 7.15 5.29
CA LEU A 66 -6.26 7.22 6.40
C LEU A 66 -6.89 8.63 6.47
N PRO A 67 -8.18 8.74 6.86
CA PRO A 67 -8.86 10.02 6.99
C PRO A 67 -8.09 10.98 7.92
N GLY A 68 -7.97 12.26 7.55
CA GLY A 68 -7.27 13.29 8.34
C GLY A 68 -5.86 13.66 7.86
N SER A 69 -5.49 13.26 6.64
CA SER A 69 -4.23 13.74 6.04
C SER A 69 -4.30 15.23 5.68
N PRO A 70 -3.19 15.99 5.77
CA PRO A 70 -3.17 17.40 5.40
C PRO A 70 -3.57 17.60 3.92
N PRO A 71 -4.31 18.67 3.59
CA PRO A 71 -4.86 18.90 2.24
C PRO A 71 -3.80 19.02 1.14
N GLU A 72 -2.60 19.50 1.49
CA GLU A 72 -1.46 19.59 0.57
C GLU A 72 -1.03 18.20 0.06
N VAL A 73 -1.07 17.19 0.94
CA VAL A 73 -0.71 15.81 0.59
C VAL A 73 -1.72 15.20 -0.37
N GLU A 74 -3.01 15.45 -0.14
CA GLU A 74 -4.08 14.98 -1.04
C GLU A 74 -3.92 15.59 -2.44
N GLN A 75 -3.63 16.89 -2.53
CA GLN A 75 -3.41 17.58 -3.80
C GLN A 75 -2.20 17.01 -4.57
N HIS A 76 -1.09 16.73 -3.87
CA HIS A 76 0.08 16.10 -4.48
C HIS A 76 -0.20 14.66 -4.92
N SER A 77 -1.00 13.91 -4.16
CA SER A 77 -1.40 12.54 -4.52
C SER A 77 -2.24 12.49 -5.80
N GLN A 78 -3.17 13.43 -5.98
CA GLN A 78 -3.97 13.56 -7.19
C GLN A 78 -3.12 13.95 -8.40
N LYS A 79 -2.16 14.87 -8.23
CA LYS A 79 -1.18 15.19 -9.29
C LYS A 79 -0.33 13.98 -9.69
N ALA A 80 0.10 13.17 -8.72
CA ALA A 80 0.86 11.95 -8.99
C ALA A 80 0.04 10.90 -9.76
N ARG A 81 -1.23 10.71 -9.39
CA ARG A 81 -2.18 9.84 -10.12
C ARG A 81 -2.40 10.32 -11.56
N ASN A 82 -2.57 11.63 -11.76
CA ASN A 82 -2.82 12.22 -13.08
C ASN A 82 -1.56 12.23 -13.99
N GLY A 83 -0.36 12.29 -13.41
CA GLY A 83 0.91 12.26 -14.16
C GLY A 83 1.25 10.89 -14.77
N LYS A 84 0.67 9.80 -14.25
CA LYS A 84 0.76 8.46 -14.85
C LYS A 84 -0.27 8.35 -15.98
N LYS A 85 0.10 8.72 -17.22
CA LYS A 85 -0.36 7.91 -18.36
C LYS A 85 0.24 6.54 -18.12
N ARG A 86 -0.56 5.57 -17.66
CA ARG A 86 -0.16 4.17 -17.52
C ARG A 86 0.55 3.78 -18.81
N ALA A 87 1.88 3.69 -18.78
CA ALA A 87 2.59 2.91 -19.78
C ALA A 87 2.12 1.49 -19.52
N ALA A 88 1.22 1.01 -20.38
CA ALA A 88 0.78 -0.36 -20.35
C ALA A 88 2.05 -1.24 -20.37
N PRO A 89 2.17 -2.24 -19.48
CA PRO A 89 3.23 -3.22 -19.61
C PRO A 89 3.16 -3.77 -21.03
N SER A 90 4.28 -3.87 -21.73
CA SER A 90 4.37 -4.54 -23.03
C SER A 90 4.29 -6.06 -22.85
N ALA A 91 3.30 -6.52 -22.09
CA ALA A 91 2.86 -7.90 -22.10
C ALA A 91 2.03 -8.07 -23.37
N SER A 92 2.26 -9.17 -24.09
CA SER A 92 1.39 -9.64 -25.17
C SER A 92 -0.06 -9.52 -24.72
N ALA A 93 -0.81 -8.59 -25.30
CA ALA A 93 -2.19 -8.35 -24.91
C ALA A 93 -3.00 -9.60 -25.25
N ILE A 94 -3.56 -10.24 -24.23
CA ILE A 94 -4.50 -11.35 -24.40
C ILE A 94 -5.87 -10.71 -24.59
N ALA A 95 -6.54 -11.03 -25.70
CA ALA A 95 -7.93 -10.66 -25.89
C ALA A 95 -8.79 -11.53 -24.96
N VAL A 96 -9.39 -10.90 -23.95
CA VAL A 96 -10.30 -11.56 -23.01
C VAL A 96 -11.70 -11.03 -23.25
N ASP A 97 -12.66 -11.94 -23.42
CA ASP A 97 -14.08 -11.63 -23.43
C ASP A 97 -14.58 -11.57 -21.97
N PRO A 98 -14.89 -10.38 -21.43
CA PRO A 98 -15.27 -10.22 -20.03
C PRO A 98 -16.58 -10.96 -19.69
N ASP A 99 -17.48 -11.14 -20.66
CA ASP A 99 -18.77 -11.80 -20.46
C ASP A 99 -18.64 -13.32 -20.27
N ARG A 100 -17.44 -13.87 -20.56
CA ARG A 100 -17.12 -15.30 -20.41
C ARG A 100 -16.20 -15.60 -19.23
N ILE A 101 -15.88 -14.60 -18.41
CA ILE A 101 -15.09 -14.81 -17.19
C ILE A 101 -16.01 -15.28 -16.07
N THR A 102 -15.80 -16.51 -15.62
CA THR A 102 -16.41 -17.04 -14.40
C THR A 102 -15.39 -17.09 -13.27
N MET A 103 -15.86 -16.90 -12.05
CA MET A 103 -15.06 -17.04 -10.82
C MET A 103 -15.59 -18.25 -10.07
N GLU A 104 -14.70 -19.17 -9.70
CA GLU A 104 -15.00 -20.33 -8.85
C GLU A 104 -14.12 -20.25 -7.59
N GLU A 105 -14.69 -20.65 -6.45
CA GLU A 105 -13.99 -20.66 -5.15
C GLU A 105 -13.35 -19.33 -4.72
N ALA A 106 -13.99 -18.20 -5.00
CA ALA A 106 -13.49 -16.90 -4.54
C ALA A 106 -13.36 -16.89 -3.00
N ARG A 107 -12.13 -16.71 -2.51
CA ARG A 107 -11.83 -16.60 -1.08
C ARG A 107 -11.66 -15.16 -0.66
N GLU A 108 -12.26 -14.81 0.47
CA GLU A 108 -12.14 -13.48 1.04
C GLU A 108 -10.82 -13.33 1.80
N ALA A 109 -9.79 -12.79 1.14
CA ALA A 109 -8.48 -12.59 1.76
C ALA A 109 -8.31 -11.21 2.41
N GLY A 110 -9.01 -10.17 1.95
CA GLY A 110 -8.71 -8.77 2.32
C GLY A 110 -8.78 -8.50 3.83
N PRO A 111 -9.96 -8.62 4.46
CA PRO A 111 -10.13 -8.40 5.90
C PRO A 111 -9.33 -9.39 6.76
N VAL A 112 -9.26 -10.66 6.34
CA VAL A 112 -8.51 -11.70 7.05
C VAL A 112 -7.01 -11.37 7.07
N HIS A 113 -6.46 -10.99 5.92
CA HIS A 113 -5.07 -10.57 5.80
C HIS A 113 -4.78 -9.32 6.63
N ALA A 114 -5.64 -8.29 6.52
CA ALA A 114 -5.49 -7.07 7.30
C ALA A 114 -5.50 -7.35 8.81
N GLY A 115 -6.42 -8.21 9.26
CA GLY A 115 -6.49 -8.66 10.65
C GLY A 115 -5.25 -9.44 11.11
N HIS A 116 -4.78 -10.40 10.30
CA HIS A 116 -3.55 -11.15 10.58
C HIS A 116 -2.32 -10.24 10.64
N GLN A 117 -2.19 -9.25 9.76
CA GLN A 117 -1.11 -8.26 9.83
C GLN A 117 -1.15 -7.48 11.13
N MET A 118 -2.33 -7.02 11.53
CA MET A 118 -2.51 -6.29 12.79
C MET A 118 -2.18 -7.18 14.00
N TRP A 119 -2.63 -8.44 14.00
CA TRP A 119 -2.31 -9.43 15.03
C TRP A 119 -0.79 -9.58 15.23
N ARG A 120 -0.04 -9.67 14.12
CA ARG A 120 1.43 -9.72 14.15
C ARG A 120 2.06 -8.42 14.64
N GLN A 121 1.58 -7.27 14.18
CA GLN A 121 2.10 -5.96 14.59
C GLN A 121 1.90 -5.70 16.09
N LEU A 122 0.77 -6.13 16.64
CA LEU A 122 0.46 -6.05 18.07
C LEU A 122 1.24 -7.07 18.91
N GLY A 123 1.95 -8.01 18.29
CA GLY A 123 2.74 -9.02 18.98
C GLY A 123 1.90 -10.01 19.79
N ILE A 124 0.61 -10.18 19.47
CA ILE A 124 -0.31 -11.01 20.27
C ILE A 124 0.17 -12.46 20.34
N GLU A 125 0.74 -12.98 19.25
CA GLU A 125 1.31 -14.33 19.21
C GLU A 125 2.36 -14.57 20.31
N ALA A 126 3.24 -13.59 20.53
CA ALA A 126 4.29 -13.67 21.56
C ALA A 126 3.71 -13.52 22.96
N ILE A 127 2.71 -12.66 23.14
CA ILE A 127 1.99 -12.49 24.42
C ILE A 127 1.31 -13.79 24.83
N LEU A 128 0.56 -14.41 23.90
CA LEU A 128 -0.14 -15.67 24.19
C LEU A 128 0.85 -16.82 24.43
N GLN A 129 1.98 -16.82 23.73
CA GLN A 129 3.05 -17.79 23.97
C GLN A 129 3.64 -17.63 25.37
N GLY A 130 3.93 -16.38 25.78
CA GLY A 130 4.40 -16.06 27.13
C GLY A 130 3.40 -16.42 28.23
N ALA A 131 2.10 -16.40 27.91
CA ALA A 131 1.02 -16.87 28.79
C ALA A 131 0.87 -18.41 28.84
N GLY A 132 1.69 -19.16 28.11
CA GLY A 132 1.71 -20.62 28.13
C GLY A 132 0.70 -21.30 27.19
N LEU A 133 0.09 -20.57 26.24
CA LEU A 133 -0.82 -21.18 25.28
C LEU A 133 -0.05 -22.02 24.25
N SER A 134 -0.57 -23.23 23.99
CA SER A 134 -0.05 -24.09 22.92
C SER A 134 -0.18 -23.41 21.56
N GLU A 135 0.65 -23.81 20.59
CA GLU A 135 0.57 -23.30 19.22
C GLU A 135 -0.82 -23.48 18.60
N ARG A 136 -1.46 -24.63 18.85
CA ARG A 136 -2.84 -24.87 18.39
C ARG A 136 -3.81 -23.86 19.00
N ALA A 137 -3.71 -23.60 20.30
CA ALA A 137 -4.57 -22.64 20.98
C ALA A 137 -4.34 -21.22 20.45
N ARG A 138 -3.09 -20.80 20.26
CA ARG A 138 -2.75 -19.48 19.70
C ARG A 138 -3.35 -19.24 18.32
N ARG A 139 -3.17 -20.19 17.40
CA ARG A 139 -3.76 -20.14 16.05
C ARG A 139 -5.29 -20.09 16.09
N LEU A 140 -5.91 -20.88 16.98
CA LEU A 140 -7.37 -20.90 17.13
C LEU A 140 -7.88 -19.57 17.70
N THR A 141 -7.19 -18.99 18.69
CA THR A 141 -7.54 -17.69 19.26
C THR A 141 -7.47 -16.59 18.21
N GLU A 142 -6.43 -16.59 17.37
CA GLU A 142 -6.35 -15.66 16.24
C GLU A 142 -7.54 -15.84 15.30
N ALA A 143 -7.80 -17.05 14.81
CA ALA A 143 -8.90 -17.34 13.90
C ALA A 143 -10.27 -16.96 14.49
N MET A 144 -10.51 -17.23 15.77
CA MET A 144 -11.74 -16.87 16.48
C MET A 144 -11.89 -15.35 16.62
N THR A 145 -10.79 -14.65 16.93
CA THR A 145 -10.79 -13.19 17.05
C THR A 145 -11.09 -12.54 15.70
N LEU A 146 -10.43 -13.01 14.64
CA LEU A 146 -10.68 -12.55 13.29
C LEU A 146 -12.10 -12.85 12.82
N ASN A 147 -12.63 -14.05 13.11
CA ASN A 147 -14.03 -14.37 12.83
C ASN A 147 -14.96 -13.36 13.52
N ARG A 148 -14.73 -13.07 14.81
CA ARG A 148 -15.54 -12.13 15.58
C ARG A 148 -15.56 -10.71 15.00
N LEU A 149 -14.44 -10.28 14.41
CA LEU A 149 -14.26 -8.94 13.84
C LEU A 149 -14.79 -8.82 12.41
N ILE A 150 -14.64 -9.88 11.60
CA ILE A 150 -14.91 -9.84 10.15
C ILE A 150 -16.32 -10.36 9.86
N TYR A 151 -16.70 -11.49 10.45
CA TYR A 151 -17.95 -12.18 10.16
C TYR A 151 -18.44 -12.93 11.40
N PRO A 152 -19.03 -12.21 12.36
CA PRO A 152 -19.35 -12.76 13.68
C PRO A 152 -20.39 -13.87 13.56
N LEU A 153 -19.94 -15.11 13.75
CA LEU A 153 -20.75 -16.31 13.68
C LEU A 153 -20.76 -17.06 15.01
N SER A 154 -21.59 -18.10 15.08
CA SER A 154 -21.49 -19.11 16.14
C SER A 154 -20.19 -19.91 15.98
N GLU A 155 -19.65 -20.41 17.09
CA GLU A 155 -18.44 -21.25 17.08
C GLU A 155 -18.62 -22.49 16.19
N HIS A 156 -19.85 -23.02 16.12
CA HIS A 156 -20.20 -24.15 15.27
C HIS A 156 -20.08 -23.84 13.77
N ALA A 157 -20.35 -22.61 13.35
CA ALA A 157 -20.27 -22.18 11.94
C ALA A 157 -18.87 -21.67 11.55
N MET A 158 -17.96 -21.53 12.51
CA MET A 158 -16.61 -21.00 12.28
C MET A 158 -15.74 -21.89 11.37
N PRO A 159 -15.76 -23.24 11.46
CA PRO A 159 -15.00 -24.09 10.54
C PRO A 159 -15.37 -23.88 9.05
N ASP A 160 -16.65 -23.69 8.76
CA ASP A 160 -17.14 -23.40 7.40
C ASP A 160 -16.71 -22.00 6.92
N TRP A 161 -16.63 -21.03 7.83
CA TRP A 161 -16.11 -19.71 7.50
C TRP A 161 -14.61 -19.78 7.18
N VAL A 162 -13.80 -20.41 8.05
CA VAL A 162 -12.35 -20.56 7.83
C VAL A 162 -12.06 -21.23 6.49
N ARG A 163 -12.79 -22.29 6.10
CA ARG A 163 -12.59 -22.95 4.80
C ARG A 163 -12.83 -22.05 3.58
N ARG A 164 -13.67 -21.03 3.73
CA ARG A 164 -14.00 -20.09 2.64
C ARG A 164 -13.12 -18.85 2.63
N SER A 165 -12.36 -18.60 3.70
CA SER A 165 -11.59 -17.37 3.89
C SER A 165 -10.07 -17.58 4.08
N ALA A 166 -9.62 -18.81 4.36
CA ALA A 166 -8.22 -19.23 4.40
C ALA A 166 -7.91 -20.20 3.25
#